data_AF-A0A9E6AE32-F1
#
_entry.id   AF-A0A9E6AE32-F1
#
_cell.length_a   1.000
_cell.length_b   1.000
_cell.length_c   1.000
_cell.angle_alpha   90.00
_cell.angle_beta   90.00
_cell.angle_gamma   90.00
#
_symmetry.space_group_name_H-M   'P 1'
#
loop_
_entity.id
_entity.type
_entity.pdbx_description
1 polymer ?
#
loop_
_entity_poly.entity_id
_entity_poly.type
_entity_poly.pdbx_seq_one_letter_code
_entity_poly.pdbx_strand_id
1 'polypeptide(L)'
;MTFTDGASPQVDVIGAPKVHGPMDLEIQFQGANPLCFSYSTNISASRVAASQIELPNQVPTVGVSNDTDAPRFVNVDRAFAAINDAKNDLDDAEYAATTNASLDSVWGACDSGAVFDAQRERVIGVAAYAAQELSPTGDWRMAIQRGKSVALRATRLARELEASVRDADREAAGRESELAAALRTEKRLAEQLKTSRSRALRLEHEQATRDLASAQRRAREAKLAATEKRNVVKLATAADVLNDHVDAVAKKLGELAADINRARSLLAQSPQSLKRHFAAGETVNVVIHRTRLNRGVAGDDPAQSFEVPQFETLEPVLFDFAVGPALGVGRHTESYGLAYFPGEPDAQNPDARSRVIRDEQGLNLDMMVSVSAFVWKQRYLDDGIYDPWQLIPRPMVGVSLLHPTERLYLGLSVDPIQFLNISGGVRIGTEERLIGPQVGDVALLNSEGEAQAPVTRDETRAMGFVSITVSNNLIYRWFQQAD
;
A
#
# COMPACT_ATOMS: atom_id res chain seq x y z
N MET A 1 -14.69 -4.99 6.70
CA MET A 1 -14.70 -3.51 6.77
C MET A 1 -14.78 -2.97 5.35
N THR A 2 -15.49 -1.87 5.16
CA THR A 2 -15.64 -1.20 3.86
C THR A 2 -15.20 0.25 3.98
N PHE A 3 -14.26 0.67 3.13
CA PHE A 3 -13.92 2.07 2.92
C PHE A 3 -14.60 2.54 1.64
N THR A 4 -15.50 3.50 1.77
CA THR A 4 -16.21 4.10 0.64
C THR A 4 -15.59 5.46 0.35
N ASP A 5 -14.93 5.58 -0.80
CA ASP A 5 -14.33 6.84 -1.23
C ASP A 5 -15.38 7.77 -1.87
N GLY A 6 -15.09 9.07 -1.90
CA GLY A 6 -15.95 10.08 -2.51
C GLY A 6 -15.65 11.49 -2.01
N ALA A 7 -16.61 12.40 -2.19
CA ALA A 7 -16.54 13.76 -1.66
C ALA A 7 -16.57 13.80 -0.11
N SER A 8 -17.17 12.78 0.50
CA SER A 8 -17.17 12.58 1.96
C SER A 8 -16.84 11.11 2.23
N PRO A 9 -15.55 10.75 2.29
CA PRO A 9 -15.15 9.36 2.51
C PRO A 9 -15.67 8.83 3.84
N GLN A 10 -16.10 7.58 3.85
CA GLN A 10 -16.67 6.93 5.03
C GLN A 10 -16.04 5.54 5.24
N VAL A 11 -16.03 5.15 6.50
CA VAL A 11 -15.59 3.84 6.94
C VAL A 11 -16.76 3.15 7.61
N ASP A 12 -17.18 2.02 7.03
CA ASP A 12 -18.17 1.14 7.63
C ASP A 12 -17.48 -0.10 8.21
N VAL A 13 -17.66 -0.28 9.51
CA VAL A 13 -17.15 -1.42 10.25
C VAL A 13 -18.27 -2.43 10.49
N ILE A 14 -18.02 -3.66 10.07
CA ILE A 14 -18.91 -4.80 10.34
C ILE A 14 -18.13 -5.77 11.21
N GLY A 15 -18.62 -6.03 12.41
CA GLY A 15 -17.99 -6.92 13.38
C GLY A 15 -18.04 -6.35 14.80
N ALA A 16 -17.86 -7.22 15.79
CA ALA A 16 -17.70 -6.80 17.17
C ALA A 16 -16.27 -6.27 17.40
N PRO A 17 -16.08 -5.25 18.27
CA PRO A 17 -14.75 -4.73 18.59
C PRO A 17 -13.87 -5.75 19.32
N LYS A 18 -14.48 -6.72 20.01
CA LYS A 18 -13.79 -7.85 20.63
C LYS A 18 -14.11 -9.13 19.87
N VAL A 19 -13.08 -9.79 19.35
CA VAL A 19 -13.19 -11.02 18.57
C VAL A 19 -12.62 -12.18 19.38
N HIS A 20 -13.38 -13.26 19.50
CA HIS A 20 -12.97 -14.48 20.20
C HIS A 20 -12.00 -15.29 19.31
N GLY A 21 -10.71 -15.33 19.67
CA GLY A 21 -9.68 -16.05 18.91
C GLY A 21 -9.06 -15.24 17.77
N PRO A 22 -8.41 -15.90 16.79
CA PRO A 22 -7.77 -15.22 15.67
C PRO A 22 -8.80 -14.55 14.76
N MET A 23 -8.36 -13.51 14.03
CA MET A 23 -9.23 -12.70 13.18
C MET A 23 -8.65 -12.54 11.77
N ASP A 24 -9.51 -12.68 10.75
CA ASP A 24 -9.22 -12.25 9.39
C ASP A 24 -9.89 -10.90 9.11
N LEU A 25 -9.08 -9.86 8.95
CA LEU A 25 -9.54 -8.54 8.55
C LEU A 25 -9.53 -8.43 7.03
N GLU A 26 -10.68 -8.10 6.45
CA GLU A 26 -10.80 -7.66 5.06
C GLU A 26 -11.24 -6.20 5.01
N ILE A 27 -10.46 -5.38 4.30
CA ILE A 27 -10.80 -3.99 3.96
C ILE A 27 -11.15 -3.94 2.49
N GLN A 28 -12.42 -3.67 2.17
CA GLN A 28 -12.89 -3.49 0.80
C GLN A 28 -12.91 -2.01 0.45
N PHE A 29 -12.35 -1.65 -0.70
CA PHE A 29 -12.33 -0.27 -1.19
C PHE A 29 -13.44 -0.11 -2.24
N GLN A 30 -14.48 0.66 -1.90
CA GLN A 30 -15.58 0.98 -2.80
C GLN A 30 -15.42 2.39 -3.35
N GLY A 31 -15.58 2.56 -4.66
CA GLY A 31 -15.45 3.86 -5.33
C GLY A 31 -14.04 4.45 -5.33
N ALA A 32 -13.02 3.67 -4.97
CA ALA A 32 -11.64 4.14 -4.94
C ALA A 32 -11.18 4.60 -6.33
N ASN A 33 -10.56 5.78 -6.35
CA ASN A 33 -10.07 6.44 -7.55
C ASN A 33 -8.53 6.56 -7.50
N PRO A 34 -7.79 5.52 -7.92
CA PRO A 34 -6.33 5.51 -7.90
C PRO A 34 -5.67 6.55 -8.83
N LEU A 35 -6.44 7.18 -9.73
CA LEU A 35 -5.93 8.26 -10.58
C LEU A 35 -5.79 9.56 -9.77
N CYS A 36 -6.69 9.79 -8.83
CA CYS A 36 -6.76 11.03 -8.06
C CYS A 36 -6.18 10.92 -6.66
N PHE A 37 -6.12 9.70 -6.11
CA PHE A 37 -5.63 9.47 -4.75
C PHE A 37 -4.76 8.23 -4.68
N SER A 38 -3.72 8.29 -3.84
CA SER A 38 -3.04 7.11 -3.35
C SER A 38 -3.61 6.72 -1.99
N TYR A 39 -3.91 5.44 -1.83
CA TYR A 39 -4.38 4.88 -0.56
C TYR A 39 -3.26 4.06 0.06
N SER A 40 -2.99 4.30 1.33
CA SER A 40 -2.12 3.43 2.12
C SER A 40 -2.84 3.08 3.42
N THR A 41 -2.64 1.86 3.90
CA THR A 41 -3.22 1.42 5.15
C THR A 41 -2.09 1.17 6.14
N ASN A 42 -2.08 1.92 7.23
CA ASN A 42 -1.26 1.54 8.37
C ASN A 42 -2.07 0.54 9.19
N ILE A 43 -1.71 -0.73 9.04
CA ILE A 43 -2.23 -1.80 9.86
C ILE A 43 -1.05 -2.29 10.68
N SER A 44 -0.95 -1.80 11.90
CA SER A 44 0.19 -2.10 12.76
C SER A 44 0.04 -3.50 13.37
N ALA A 45 0.66 -4.48 12.72
CA ALA A 45 1.34 -5.62 13.36
C ALA A 45 2.72 -5.71 12.66
N SER A 46 3.81 -5.84 13.42
CA SER A 46 5.15 -5.42 12.95
C SER A 46 5.67 -6.15 11.70
N ARG A 47 6.39 -5.37 10.85
CA ARG A 47 7.24 -5.68 9.68
C ARG A 47 6.57 -6.21 8.39
N VAL A 48 6.70 -5.42 7.32
CA VAL A 48 7.01 -5.93 5.96
C VAL A 48 7.93 -4.94 5.24
N ALA A 49 9.09 -5.43 4.81
CA ALA A 49 9.82 -4.89 3.67
C ALA A 49 9.23 -5.52 2.41
N ALA A 50 8.97 -4.73 1.37
CA ALA A 50 8.68 -5.24 0.03
C ALA A 50 9.55 -4.49 -0.98
N SER A 51 10.48 -5.25 -1.54
CA SER A 51 11.29 -4.92 -2.69
C SER A 51 10.45 -4.46 -3.88
N GLN A 52 10.78 -3.30 -4.45
CA GLN A 52 10.39 -2.97 -5.82
C GLN A 52 11.57 -3.29 -6.74
N ILE A 53 11.36 -4.30 -7.59
CA ILE A 53 12.16 -4.58 -8.77
C ILE A 53 11.81 -3.49 -9.79
N GLU A 54 12.79 -2.66 -10.14
CA GLU A 54 12.66 -1.71 -11.24
C GLU A 54 12.67 -2.45 -12.58
N LEU A 55 11.65 -2.20 -13.40
CA LEU A 55 11.62 -2.56 -14.82
C LEU A 55 12.30 -1.45 -15.63
N PRO A 56 12.99 -1.78 -16.74
CA PRO A 56 13.85 -0.85 -17.45
C PRO A 56 13.08 0.32 -18.10
N ASN A 57 13.58 1.53 -17.85
CA ASN A 57 13.00 2.83 -18.23
C ASN A 57 13.16 3.22 -19.72
N GLN A 58 13.48 2.30 -20.64
CA GLN A 58 13.78 2.71 -22.02
C GLN A 58 13.16 1.80 -23.08
N VAL A 59 12.22 2.40 -23.82
CA VAL A 59 11.84 1.98 -25.17
C VAL A 59 13.08 2.17 -26.06
N PRO A 60 13.40 1.20 -26.93
CA PRO A 60 14.56 1.27 -27.82
C PRO A 60 14.58 2.59 -28.57
N THR A 61 15.71 3.30 -28.47
CA THR A 61 16.09 4.37 -29.37
C THR A 61 15.81 3.90 -30.78
N VAL A 62 14.99 4.67 -31.51
CA VAL A 62 14.71 4.46 -32.92
C VAL A 62 16.05 4.39 -33.63
N GLY A 63 16.48 3.16 -33.93
CA GLY A 63 17.63 2.93 -34.78
C GLY A 63 17.42 3.72 -36.05
N VAL A 64 18.47 4.42 -36.46
CA VAL A 64 18.53 5.14 -37.73
C VAL A 64 18.17 4.12 -38.80
N SER A 65 16.91 4.13 -39.25
CA SER A 65 16.47 3.35 -40.39
C SER A 65 17.34 3.81 -41.56
N ASN A 66 18.05 2.86 -42.17
CA ASN A 66 18.66 3.06 -43.47
C ASN A 66 17.53 3.22 -44.48
N ASP A 67 17.05 4.45 -44.60
CA ASP A 67 15.88 4.80 -45.41
C ASP A 67 16.29 4.88 -46.89
N THR A 68 16.33 3.70 -47.52
CA THR A 68 16.53 3.51 -48.97
C THR A 68 15.31 3.88 -49.81
N ASP A 69 14.13 4.13 -49.21
CA ASP A 69 12.87 4.30 -49.94
C ASP A 69 12.32 5.73 -50.01
N ALA A 70 12.83 6.68 -49.21
CA ALA A 70 12.34 8.05 -49.37
C ALA A 70 12.70 8.66 -50.75
N PRO A 71 11.92 9.62 -51.27
CA PRO A 71 12.14 10.23 -52.58
C PRO A 71 13.38 11.13 -52.58
N ARG A 72 14.22 11.00 -53.61
CA ARG A 72 15.35 11.93 -53.82
C ARG A 72 14.79 13.22 -54.41
N PHE A 73 15.11 14.36 -53.81
CA PHE A 73 14.66 15.65 -54.32
C PHE A 73 15.36 15.96 -55.65
N VAL A 74 14.57 16.13 -56.70
CA VAL A 74 15.07 16.43 -58.06
C VAL A 74 15.38 17.93 -58.21
N ASN A 75 14.73 18.79 -57.42
CA ASN A 75 14.98 20.23 -57.38
C ASN A 75 14.56 20.84 -56.02
N VAL A 76 14.90 22.13 -55.83
CA VAL A 76 14.66 22.90 -54.61
C VAL A 76 13.16 23.11 -54.33
N ASP A 77 12.35 23.35 -55.37
CA ASP A 77 10.90 23.60 -55.20
C ASP A 77 10.16 22.38 -54.68
N ARG A 78 10.50 21.18 -55.17
CA ARG A 78 9.97 19.92 -54.65
C ARG A 78 10.38 19.66 -53.20
N ALA A 79 11.58 20.09 -52.81
CA ALA A 79 12.02 19.99 -51.43
C ALA A 79 11.23 20.93 -50.50
N PHE A 80 10.94 22.16 -50.93
CA PHE A 80 10.07 23.07 -50.17
C PHE A 80 8.63 22.56 -50.05
N ALA A 81 8.05 22.03 -51.13
CA ALA A 81 6.72 21.43 -51.08
C ALA A 81 6.67 20.27 -50.07
N ALA A 82 7.65 19.37 -50.12
CA ALA A 82 7.74 18.24 -49.19
C ALA A 82 7.97 18.68 -47.73
N ILE A 83 8.72 19.76 -47.49
CA ILE A 83 8.88 20.35 -46.14
C ILE A 83 7.53 20.84 -45.62
N ASN A 84 6.75 21.55 -46.44
CA ASN A 84 5.44 22.06 -46.04
C ASN A 84 4.44 20.92 -45.78
N ASP A 85 4.41 19.90 -46.66
CA ASP A 85 3.55 18.72 -46.47
C ASP A 85 3.91 17.99 -45.17
N ALA A 86 5.20 17.76 -44.92
CA ALA A 86 5.67 17.11 -43.69
C ALA A 86 5.38 17.95 -42.43
N LYS A 87 5.41 19.28 -42.55
CA LYS A 87 5.02 20.16 -41.46
C LYS A 87 3.53 20.04 -41.15
N ASN A 88 2.67 20.02 -42.17
CA ASN A 88 1.23 19.84 -41.98
C ASN A 88 0.92 18.48 -41.34
N ASP A 89 1.58 17.41 -41.79
CA ASP A 89 1.44 16.07 -41.20
C ASP A 89 1.81 16.07 -39.69
N LEU A 90 2.86 16.81 -39.29
CA LEU A 90 3.27 16.96 -37.89
C LEU A 90 2.28 17.79 -37.07
N ASP A 91 1.77 18.88 -37.64
CA ASP A 91 0.77 19.75 -37.00
C ASP A 91 -0.55 18.99 -36.78
N ASP A 92 -0.97 18.18 -37.77
CA ASP A 92 -2.15 17.32 -37.68
C ASP A 92 -1.96 16.23 -36.61
N ALA A 93 -0.78 15.60 -36.55
CA ALA A 93 -0.45 14.62 -35.51
C ALA A 93 -0.44 15.24 -34.10
N GLU A 94 0.17 16.43 -33.93
CA GLU A 94 0.17 17.15 -32.66
C GLU A 94 -1.26 17.54 -32.23
N TYR A 95 -2.06 18.06 -33.17
CA TYR A 95 -3.44 18.42 -32.92
C TYR A 95 -4.29 17.22 -32.53
N ALA A 96 -4.19 16.11 -33.27
CA ALA A 96 -4.90 14.87 -32.98
C ALA A 96 -4.50 14.29 -31.60
N ALA A 97 -3.21 14.30 -31.26
CA ALA A 97 -2.75 13.84 -29.96
C ALA A 97 -3.29 14.69 -28.81
N THR A 98 -3.25 16.02 -28.97
CA THR A 98 -3.76 16.96 -27.95
C THR A 98 -5.27 16.84 -27.75
N THR A 99 -6.03 16.67 -28.83
CA THR A 99 -7.50 16.62 -28.77
C THR A 99 -8.04 15.25 -28.36
N ASN A 100 -7.46 14.17 -28.91
CA ASN A 100 -8.03 12.83 -28.78
C ASN A 100 -7.33 11.98 -27.72
N ALA A 101 -6.04 12.22 -27.44
CA ALA A 101 -5.25 11.42 -26.52
C ALA A 101 -4.76 12.16 -25.27
N SER A 102 -5.13 13.43 -25.09
CA SER A 102 -4.89 14.11 -23.82
C SER A 102 -5.73 13.49 -22.69
N LEU A 103 -5.09 13.35 -21.53
CA LEU A 103 -5.71 12.97 -20.26
C LEU A 103 -6.08 14.18 -19.38
N ASP A 104 -5.95 15.41 -19.87
CA ASP A 104 -6.24 16.61 -19.05
C ASP A 104 -7.69 16.63 -18.52
N SER A 105 -8.65 16.10 -19.27
CA SER A 105 -10.04 15.93 -18.80
C SER A 105 -10.16 14.87 -17.71
N VAL A 106 -9.36 13.80 -17.76
CA VAL A 106 -9.31 12.76 -16.73
C VAL A 106 -8.73 13.33 -15.44
N TRP A 107 -7.64 14.09 -15.55
CA TRP A 107 -7.00 14.73 -14.41
C TRP A 107 -7.84 15.86 -13.81
N GLY A 108 -8.43 16.71 -14.65
CA GLY A 108 -9.33 17.78 -14.18
C GLY A 108 -10.61 17.24 -13.51
N ALA A 109 -11.04 16.04 -13.89
CA ALA A 109 -12.18 15.40 -13.27
C ALA A 109 -11.95 14.99 -11.80
N CYS A 110 -10.69 14.89 -11.35
CA CYS A 110 -10.35 14.64 -9.94
C CYS A 110 -10.91 15.69 -8.98
N ASP A 111 -11.15 16.92 -9.45
CA ASP A 111 -11.62 18.03 -8.62
C ASP A 111 -13.15 18.15 -8.64
N SER A 112 -13.79 17.52 -9.63
CA SER A 112 -15.23 17.63 -9.89
C SER A 112 -16.08 16.52 -9.29
N GLY A 113 -15.46 15.51 -8.66
CA GLY A 113 -16.16 14.34 -8.13
C GLY A 113 -16.75 13.43 -9.21
N ALA A 114 -16.12 13.39 -10.39
CA ALA A 114 -16.59 12.56 -11.50
C ALA A 114 -16.54 11.06 -11.16
N VAL A 115 -17.40 10.28 -11.84
CA VAL A 115 -17.49 8.82 -11.66
C VAL A 115 -16.20 8.16 -12.18
N PHE A 116 -15.52 7.41 -11.31
CA PHE A 116 -14.26 6.74 -11.62
C PHE A 116 -14.33 5.82 -12.84
N ASP A 117 -15.46 5.10 -13.04
CA ASP A 117 -15.62 4.21 -14.18
C ASP A 117 -15.49 4.94 -15.52
N ALA A 118 -16.03 6.15 -15.65
CA ALA A 118 -15.90 6.95 -16.86
C ALA A 118 -14.45 7.42 -17.09
N GLN A 119 -13.72 7.77 -16.03
CA GLN A 119 -12.30 8.11 -16.11
C GLN A 119 -11.45 6.89 -16.52
N ARG A 120 -11.75 5.72 -15.96
CA ARG A 120 -11.09 4.45 -16.30
C ARG A 120 -11.30 4.09 -17.76
N GLU A 121 -12.54 4.12 -18.24
CA GLU A 121 -12.87 3.86 -19.64
C GLU A 121 -12.15 4.84 -20.57
N ARG A 122 -12.09 6.13 -20.20
CA ARG A 122 -11.36 7.14 -20.96
C ARG A 122 -9.87 6.83 -21.04
N VAL A 123 -9.22 6.48 -19.93
CA VAL A 123 -7.79 6.12 -19.92
C VAL A 123 -7.52 4.89 -20.79
N ILE A 124 -8.38 3.86 -20.72
CA ILE A 124 -8.26 2.66 -21.55
C ILE A 124 -8.43 3.01 -23.04
N GLY A 125 -9.45 3.79 -23.39
CA GLY A 125 -9.71 4.23 -24.77
C GLY A 125 -8.58 5.08 -25.35
N VAL A 126 -8.10 6.07 -24.58
CA VAL A 126 -6.96 6.92 -24.95
C VAL A 126 -5.69 6.10 -25.14
N ALA A 127 -5.42 5.14 -24.24
CA ALA A 127 -4.27 4.26 -24.35
C ALA A 127 -4.31 3.38 -25.60
N ALA A 128 -5.49 2.82 -25.93
CA ALA A 128 -5.68 2.01 -27.12
C ALA A 128 -5.47 2.86 -28.40
N TYR A 129 -6.04 4.06 -28.43
CA TYR A 129 -5.89 5.00 -29.54
C TYR A 129 -4.41 5.41 -29.73
N ALA A 130 -3.74 5.86 -28.66
CA ALA A 130 -2.33 6.23 -28.71
C ALA A 130 -1.42 5.06 -29.11
N ALA A 131 -1.74 3.83 -28.68
CA ALA A 131 -0.98 2.64 -29.09
C ALA A 131 -1.11 2.34 -30.59
N GLN A 132 -2.29 2.58 -31.18
CA GLN A 132 -2.51 2.46 -32.63
C GLN A 132 -1.72 3.52 -33.41
N GLU A 133 -1.78 4.77 -32.98
CA GLU A 133 -1.14 5.91 -33.65
C GLU A 133 0.40 5.93 -33.52
N LEU A 134 0.93 5.38 -32.42
CA LEU A 134 2.37 5.22 -32.19
C LEU A 134 2.92 3.88 -32.71
N SER A 135 2.06 3.01 -33.24
CA SER A 135 2.48 1.73 -33.82
C SER A 135 3.43 1.94 -35.01
N PRO A 136 4.19 0.91 -35.47
CA PRO A 136 5.11 1.04 -36.60
C PRO A 136 4.48 1.61 -37.88
N THR A 137 3.17 1.43 -38.05
CA THR A 137 2.39 1.92 -39.20
C THR A 137 1.41 3.02 -38.82
N GLY A 138 1.47 3.55 -37.59
CA GLY A 138 0.55 4.57 -37.09
C GLY A 138 0.91 5.97 -37.60
N ASP A 139 -0.10 6.82 -37.73
CA ASP A 139 0.04 8.08 -38.46
C ASP A 139 0.99 9.05 -37.75
N TRP A 140 0.97 9.12 -36.42
CA TRP A 140 1.88 9.99 -35.66
C TRP A 140 3.35 9.58 -35.80
N ARG A 141 3.62 8.28 -35.73
CA ARG A 141 4.97 7.76 -35.93
C ARG A 141 5.44 8.00 -37.37
N MET A 142 4.57 7.76 -38.34
CA MET A 142 4.86 8.00 -39.76
C MET A 142 5.11 9.49 -40.03
N ALA A 143 4.36 10.40 -39.42
CA ALA A 143 4.58 11.85 -39.53
C ALA A 143 5.97 12.27 -38.99
N ILE A 144 6.37 11.78 -37.80
CA ILE A 144 7.72 12.02 -37.26
C ILE A 144 8.81 11.47 -38.19
N GLN A 145 8.66 10.22 -38.63
CA GLN A 145 9.65 9.56 -39.49
C GLN A 145 9.78 10.28 -40.84
N ARG A 146 8.64 10.65 -41.46
CA ARG A 146 8.59 11.41 -42.70
C ARG A 146 9.23 12.78 -42.52
N GLY A 147 8.84 13.55 -41.50
CA GLY A 147 9.42 14.86 -41.19
C GLY A 147 10.93 14.80 -41.04
N LYS A 148 11.45 13.83 -40.27
CA LYS A 148 12.89 13.63 -40.09
C LYS A 148 13.60 13.27 -41.39
N SER A 149 13.02 12.37 -42.19
CA SER A 149 13.58 11.97 -43.48
C SER A 149 13.65 13.14 -44.47
N VAL A 150 12.61 13.97 -44.51
CA VAL A 150 12.50 15.16 -45.38
C VAL A 150 13.52 16.20 -44.96
N ALA A 151 13.61 16.52 -43.66
CA ALA A 151 14.59 17.46 -43.12
C ALA A 151 16.02 17.03 -43.47
N LEU A 152 16.41 15.79 -43.15
CA LEU A 152 17.76 15.27 -43.44
C LEU A 152 18.11 15.33 -44.93
N ARG A 153 17.16 15.00 -45.81
CA ARG A 153 17.37 15.01 -47.27
C ARG A 153 17.42 16.43 -47.84
N ALA A 154 16.60 17.35 -47.31
CA ALA A 154 16.65 18.76 -47.70
C ALA A 154 17.96 19.42 -47.24
N THR A 155 18.44 19.12 -46.03
CA THR A 155 19.76 19.56 -45.55
C THR A 155 20.88 19.00 -46.43
N ARG A 156 20.80 17.73 -46.84
CA ARG A 156 21.78 17.13 -47.77
C ARG A 156 21.77 17.82 -49.13
N LEU A 157 20.59 18.03 -49.73
CA LEU A 157 20.46 18.75 -51.00
C LEU A 157 21.02 20.18 -50.89
N ALA A 158 20.74 20.88 -49.79
CA ALA A 158 21.25 22.23 -49.57
C ALA A 158 22.79 22.26 -49.50
N ARG A 159 23.41 21.28 -48.82
CA ARG A 159 24.87 21.11 -48.77
C ARG A 159 25.48 20.76 -50.13
N GLU A 160 24.84 19.87 -50.89
CA GLU A 160 25.28 19.52 -52.26
C GLU A 160 25.27 20.74 -53.19
N LEU A 161 24.30 21.64 -53.02
CA LEU A 161 24.15 22.84 -53.84
C LEU A 161 24.95 24.04 -53.33
N GLU A 162 25.47 24.02 -52.11
CA GLU A 162 26.12 25.16 -51.45
C GLU A 162 27.33 25.69 -52.23
N ALA A 163 28.16 24.80 -52.79
CA ALA A 163 29.29 25.19 -53.63
C ALA A 163 28.82 25.93 -54.88
N SER A 164 27.73 25.47 -55.51
CA SER A 164 27.13 26.09 -56.69
C SER A 164 26.55 27.47 -56.41
N VAL A 165 26.05 27.70 -55.19
CA VAL A 165 25.61 29.04 -54.72
C VAL A 165 26.80 29.97 -54.59
N ARG A 166 27.87 29.53 -53.90
CA ARG A 166 29.09 30.34 -53.70
C ARG A 166 29.73 30.73 -55.04
N ASP A 167 29.76 29.82 -56.00
CA ASP A 167 30.32 30.10 -57.33
C ASP A 167 29.46 31.08 -58.12
N ALA A 168 28.12 30.98 -58.04
CA ALA A 168 27.24 31.96 -58.68
C ALA A 168 27.30 33.35 -58.03
N ASP A 169 27.44 33.43 -56.71
CA ASP A 169 27.65 34.72 -56.01
C ASP A 169 29.00 35.34 -56.40
N ARG A 170 30.07 34.54 -56.53
CA ARG A 170 31.37 35.01 -57.04
C ARG A 170 31.28 35.48 -58.48
N GLU A 171 30.57 34.76 -59.34
CA GLU A 171 30.36 35.16 -60.74
C GLU A 171 29.57 36.47 -60.81
N ALA A 172 28.47 36.59 -60.06
CA ALA A 172 27.68 37.82 -60.00
C ALA A 172 28.53 39.02 -59.52
N ALA A 173 29.34 38.84 -58.47
CA ALA A 173 30.26 39.87 -57.99
C ALA A 173 31.33 40.24 -59.04
N GLY A 174 31.87 39.25 -59.76
CA GLY A 174 32.78 39.47 -60.88
C GLY A 174 32.15 40.30 -62.01
N ARG A 175 30.92 39.96 -62.41
CA ARG A 175 30.17 40.70 -63.44
C ARG A 175 29.78 42.10 -62.99
N GLU A 176 29.47 42.30 -61.72
CA GLU A 176 29.21 43.64 -61.15
C GLU A 176 30.49 44.51 -61.17
N SER A 177 31.66 43.92 -60.92
CA SER A 177 32.95 44.60 -61.06
C SER A 177 33.27 44.97 -62.51
N GLU A 178 33.02 44.06 -63.47
CA GLU A 178 33.14 44.32 -64.91
C GLU A 178 32.23 45.48 -65.35
N LEU A 179 30.97 45.48 -64.87
CA LEU A 179 30.03 46.58 -65.11
C LEU A 179 30.54 47.91 -64.52
N ALA A 180 31.10 47.90 -63.32
CA ALA A 180 31.68 49.09 -62.71
C ALA A 180 32.89 49.63 -63.51
N ALA A 181 33.72 48.75 -64.08
CA ALA A 181 34.83 49.13 -64.94
C ALA A 181 34.35 49.70 -66.30
N ALA A 182 33.34 49.07 -66.92
CA ALA A 182 32.69 49.56 -68.14
C ALA A 182 32.04 50.94 -67.93
N LEU A 183 31.39 51.16 -66.78
CA LEU A 183 30.84 52.47 -66.40
C LEU A 183 31.92 53.54 -66.25
N ARG A 184 33.07 53.21 -65.65
CA ARG A 184 34.19 54.18 -65.49
C ARG A 184 34.81 54.54 -66.83
N THR A 185 34.99 53.56 -67.72
CA THR A 185 35.57 53.78 -69.06
C THR A 185 34.65 54.60 -69.94
N GLU A 186 33.34 54.30 -69.95
CA GLU A 186 32.33 55.10 -70.65
C GLU A 186 32.31 56.55 -70.14
N LYS A 187 32.25 56.76 -68.81
CA LYS A 187 32.26 58.12 -68.23
C LYS A 187 33.52 58.90 -68.60
N ARG A 188 34.69 58.27 -68.54
CA ARG A 188 35.97 58.90 -68.93
C ARG A 188 35.96 59.32 -70.40
N LEU A 189 35.48 58.43 -71.29
CA LEU A 189 35.40 58.73 -72.73
C LEU A 189 34.33 59.79 -73.03
N ALA A 190 33.22 59.79 -72.31
CA ALA A 190 32.17 60.81 -72.40
C ALA A 190 32.69 62.21 -72.00
N GLU A 191 33.51 62.29 -70.95
CA GLU A 191 34.19 63.53 -70.54
C GLU A 191 35.22 64.00 -71.57
N GLN A 192 36.02 63.09 -72.14
CA GLN A 192 36.97 63.41 -73.20
C GLN A 192 36.30 63.85 -74.51
N LEU A 193 35.11 63.33 -74.82
CA LEU A 193 34.31 63.78 -75.97
C LEU A 193 33.77 65.21 -75.83
N LYS A 194 33.54 65.68 -74.59
CA LYS A 194 33.12 67.06 -74.35
C LYS A 194 34.24 68.06 -74.69
N THR A 195 35.50 67.63 -74.57
CA THR A 195 36.69 68.48 -74.80
C THR A 195 37.33 68.27 -76.18
N SER A 196 37.06 67.17 -76.88
CA SER A 196 37.68 66.81 -78.17
C SER A 196 36.66 66.48 -79.26
N ARG A 197 36.86 67.00 -80.49
CA ARG A 197 36.03 66.72 -81.68
C ARG A 197 36.58 65.58 -82.56
N SER A 198 37.40 64.69 -82.01
CA SER A 198 37.98 63.58 -82.76
C SER A 198 36.94 62.52 -83.15
N ARG A 199 36.93 62.12 -84.43
CA ARG A 199 36.08 61.02 -84.94
C ARG A 199 36.46 59.67 -84.33
N ALA A 200 37.74 59.44 -84.05
CA ALA A 200 38.21 58.21 -83.41
C ALA A 200 37.64 58.09 -81.98
N LEU A 201 37.60 59.20 -81.24
CA LEU A 201 37.10 59.24 -79.87
C LEU A 201 35.58 59.03 -79.78
N ARG A 202 34.84 59.45 -80.82
CA ARG A 202 33.40 59.12 -80.97
C ARG A 202 33.17 57.62 -81.18
N LEU A 203 33.97 56.98 -82.03
CA LEU A 203 33.87 55.54 -82.27
C LEU A 203 34.22 54.73 -81.02
N GLU A 204 35.26 55.13 -80.27
CA GLU A 204 35.62 54.50 -78.99
C GLU A 204 34.52 54.65 -77.94
N HIS A 205 33.86 55.80 -77.86
CA HIS A 205 32.73 56.01 -76.96
C HIS A 205 31.49 55.21 -77.36
N GLU A 206 31.18 55.11 -78.65
CA GLU A 206 30.10 54.24 -79.13
C GLU A 206 30.36 52.77 -78.79
N GLN A 207 31.62 52.32 -78.93
CA GLN A 207 32.03 50.98 -78.54
C GLN A 207 31.91 50.77 -77.02
N ALA A 208 32.40 51.72 -76.22
CA ALA A 208 32.27 51.67 -74.76
C ALA A 208 30.80 51.68 -74.29
N THR A 209 29.91 52.37 -75.02
CA THR A 209 28.47 52.38 -74.74
C THR A 209 27.83 51.01 -75.01
N ARG A 210 28.24 50.33 -76.10
CA ARG A 210 27.79 48.95 -76.39
C ARG A 210 28.34 47.97 -75.35
N ASP A 211 29.60 48.12 -74.98
CA ASP A 211 30.24 47.29 -73.97
C ASP A 211 29.56 47.45 -72.61
N LEU A 212 29.20 48.68 -72.22
CA LEU A 212 28.41 48.96 -71.02
C LEU A 212 27.03 48.28 -71.07
N ALA A 213 26.30 48.40 -72.17
CA ALA A 213 24.99 47.75 -72.31
C ALA A 213 25.09 46.22 -72.23
N SER A 214 26.16 45.63 -72.79
CA SER A 214 26.43 44.19 -72.69
C SER A 214 26.78 43.75 -71.27
N ALA A 215 27.61 44.54 -70.57
CA ALA A 215 28.00 44.29 -69.18
C ALA A 215 26.79 44.40 -68.23
N GLN A 216 25.89 45.37 -68.46
CA GLN A 216 24.64 45.49 -67.71
C GLN A 216 23.74 44.27 -67.86
N ARG A 217 23.59 43.72 -69.07
CA ARG A 217 22.79 42.51 -69.31
C ARG A 217 23.39 41.30 -68.59
N ARG A 218 24.69 41.06 -68.77
CA ARG A 218 25.41 39.95 -68.12
C ARG A 218 25.38 40.02 -66.59
N ALA A 219 25.54 41.21 -66.02
CA ALA A 219 25.45 41.41 -64.57
C ALA A 219 24.03 41.14 -64.05
N ARG A 220 22.98 41.54 -64.79
CA ARG A 220 21.59 41.23 -64.43
C ARG A 220 21.28 39.74 -64.51
N GLU A 221 21.71 39.07 -65.58
CA GLU A 221 21.54 37.62 -65.75
C GLU A 221 22.26 36.84 -64.65
N ALA A 222 23.52 37.18 -64.36
CA ALA A 222 24.28 36.55 -63.27
C ALA A 222 23.64 36.78 -61.90
N LYS A 223 23.10 37.99 -61.66
CA LYS A 223 22.39 38.31 -60.41
C LYS A 223 21.08 37.54 -60.26
N LEU A 224 20.32 37.35 -61.34
CA LEU A 224 19.11 36.53 -61.34
C LEU A 224 19.44 35.07 -61.04
N ALA A 225 20.45 34.51 -61.71
CA ALA A 225 20.93 33.14 -61.45
C ALA A 225 21.45 32.95 -60.02
N ALA A 226 22.17 33.94 -59.46
CA ALA A 226 22.60 33.92 -58.06
C ALA A 226 21.40 33.99 -57.10
N THR A 227 20.37 34.79 -57.41
CA THR A 227 19.16 34.91 -56.58
C THR A 227 18.34 33.63 -56.57
N GLU A 228 18.19 32.96 -57.72
CA GLU A 228 17.55 31.65 -57.83
C GLU A 228 18.29 30.60 -56.98
N LYS A 229 19.62 30.61 -57.01
CA LYS A 229 20.46 29.73 -56.18
C LYS A 229 20.44 30.10 -54.69
N ARG A 230 20.19 31.35 -54.30
CA ARG A 230 20.00 31.73 -52.88
C ARG A 230 18.77 31.10 -52.24
N ASN A 231 17.80 30.60 -53.02
CA ASN A 231 16.70 29.80 -52.46
C ASN A 231 17.20 28.49 -51.82
N VAL A 232 18.39 28.00 -52.18
CA VAL A 232 19.06 26.86 -51.53
C VAL A 232 19.41 27.18 -50.07
N VAL A 233 19.84 28.41 -49.77
CA VAL A 233 20.15 28.82 -48.38
C VAL A 233 18.87 28.83 -47.55
N LYS A 234 17.76 29.33 -48.12
CA LYS A 234 16.44 29.27 -47.48
C LYS A 234 15.99 27.82 -47.25
N LEU A 235 16.34 26.90 -48.15
CA LEU A 235 16.02 25.48 -48.02
C LEU A 235 16.73 24.85 -46.81
N ALA A 236 18.02 25.17 -46.60
CA ALA A 236 18.75 24.71 -45.42
C ALA A 236 18.06 25.18 -44.12
N THR A 237 17.74 26.48 -44.04
CA THR A 237 17.04 27.03 -42.87
C THR A 237 15.67 26.40 -42.67
N ALA A 238 14.90 26.17 -43.74
CA ALA A 238 13.59 25.52 -43.63
C ALA A 238 13.70 24.05 -43.17
N ALA A 239 14.75 23.34 -43.62
CA ALA A 239 15.03 21.98 -43.18
C ALA A 239 15.42 21.92 -41.69
N ASP A 240 16.25 22.86 -41.23
CA ASP A 240 16.63 22.95 -39.81
C ASP A 240 15.41 23.27 -38.94
N VAL A 241 14.56 24.23 -39.34
CA VAL A 241 13.30 24.56 -38.64
C VAL A 241 12.35 23.36 -38.60
N LEU A 242 12.24 22.59 -39.69
CA LEU A 242 11.44 21.36 -39.70
C LEU A 242 12.02 20.32 -38.73
N ASN A 243 13.34 20.15 -38.68
CA ASN A 243 13.96 19.19 -37.75
C ASN A 243 13.69 19.56 -36.28
N ASP A 244 13.83 20.85 -35.94
CA ASP A 244 13.50 21.34 -34.60
C ASP A 244 12.02 21.11 -34.26
N HIS A 245 11.12 21.29 -35.22
CA HIS A 245 9.69 21.02 -35.06
C HIS A 245 9.41 19.53 -34.84
N VAL A 246 10.05 18.65 -35.61
CA VAL A 246 9.96 17.19 -35.42
C VAL A 246 10.37 16.79 -34.01
N ASP A 247 11.51 17.31 -33.53
CA ASP A 247 12.02 16.99 -32.20
C ASP A 247 11.07 17.52 -31.10
N ALA A 248 10.49 18.70 -31.28
CA ALA A 248 9.49 19.26 -30.37
C ALA A 248 8.20 18.43 -30.30
N VAL A 249 7.64 18.02 -31.46
CA VAL A 249 6.44 17.17 -31.54
C VAL A 249 6.73 15.78 -30.95
N ALA A 250 7.87 15.17 -31.29
CA ALA A 250 8.28 13.89 -30.74
C ALA A 250 8.41 13.92 -29.21
N LYS A 251 8.96 15.01 -28.66
CA LYS A 251 9.03 15.21 -27.20
C LYS A 251 7.64 15.29 -26.58
N LYS A 252 6.72 16.08 -27.13
CA LYS A 252 5.33 16.20 -26.63
C LYS A 252 4.60 14.86 -26.67
N LEU A 253 4.71 14.10 -27.76
CA LEU A 253 4.12 12.76 -27.86
C LEU A 253 4.73 11.78 -26.86
N GLY A 254 6.04 11.89 -26.59
CA GLY A 254 6.72 11.13 -25.55
C GLY A 254 6.20 11.45 -24.14
N GLU A 255 5.99 12.72 -23.82
CA GLU A 255 5.39 13.17 -22.55
C GLU A 255 3.96 12.65 -22.39
N LEU A 256 3.15 12.71 -23.46
CA LEU A 256 1.78 12.18 -23.48
C LEU A 256 1.76 10.66 -23.26
N ALA A 257 2.65 9.91 -23.94
CA ALA A 257 2.77 8.46 -23.75
C ALA A 257 3.19 8.11 -22.30
N ALA A 258 4.08 8.90 -21.70
CA ALA A 258 4.46 8.72 -20.31
C ALA A 258 3.28 8.99 -19.35
N ASP A 259 2.48 10.03 -19.60
CA ASP A 259 1.28 10.35 -18.79
C ASP A 259 0.23 9.23 -18.88
N ILE A 260 -0.01 8.69 -20.09
CA ILE A 260 -0.88 7.52 -20.30
C ILE A 260 -0.38 6.30 -19.54
N ASN A 261 0.90 5.97 -19.64
CA ASN A 261 1.47 4.82 -18.95
C ASN A 261 1.40 4.96 -17.43
N ARG A 262 1.59 6.18 -16.91
CA ARG A 262 1.39 6.49 -15.49
C ARG A 262 -0.05 6.23 -15.06
N ALA A 263 -1.02 6.76 -15.80
CA ALA A 263 -2.44 6.54 -15.51
C ALA A 263 -2.81 5.05 -15.52
N ARG A 264 -2.30 4.28 -16.50
CA ARG A 264 -2.49 2.83 -16.56
C ARG A 264 -1.86 2.09 -15.39
N SER A 265 -0.66 2.48 -14.97
CA SER A 265 0.01 1.89 -13.81
C SER A 265 -0.80 2.09 -12.53
N LEU A 266 -1.34 3.30 -12.34
CA LEU A 266 -2.21 3.60 -11.20
C LEU A 266 -3.51 2.77 -11.21
N LEU A 267 -4.16 2.63 -12.37
CA LEU A 267 -5.33 1.77 -12.52
C LEU A 267 -5.02 0.30 -12.18
N ALA A 268 -3.83 -0.19 -12.53
CA ALA A 268 -3.40 -1.55 -12.21
C ALA A 268 -3.08 -1.74 -10.71
N GLN A 269 -2.68 -0.68 -10.02
CA GLN A 269 -2.35 -0.70 -8.59
C GLN A 269 -3.55 -0.46 -7.67
N SER A 270 -4.77 -0.32 -8.22
CA SER A 270 -5.98 -0.07 -7.44
C SER A 270 -6.23 -1.22 -6.44
N PRO A 271 -6.14 -0.99 -5.12
CA PRO A 271 -6.50 -2.01 -4.16
C PRO A 271 -8.01 -2.22 -4.22
N GLN A 272 -8.47 -3.42 -4.58
CA GLN A 272 -9.90 -3.78 -4.49
C GLN A 272 -10.25 -4.28 -3.09
N SER A 273 -9.36 -5.09 -2.52
CA SER A 273 -9.48 -5.60 -1.16
C SER A 273 -8.10 -5.84 -0.57
N LEU A 274 -7.93 -5.51 0.69
CA LEU A 274 -6.77 -5.90 1.49
C LEU A 274 -7.21 -6.93 2.52
N LYS A 275 -6.52 -8.07 2.61
CA LYS A 275 -6.79 -9.12 3.60
C LYS A 275 -5.59 -9.29 4.51
N ARG A 276 -5.83 -9.40 5.81
CA ARG A 276 -4.78 -9.62 6.81
C ARG A 276 -5.28 -10.50 7.95
N HIS A 277 -4.46 -11.48 8.30
CA HIS A 277 -4.70 -12.37 9.44
C HIS A 277 -4.02 -11.82 10.70
N PHE A 278 -4.68 -11.95 11.84
CA PHE A 278 -4.19 -11.62 13.16
C PHE A 278 -4.32 -12.82 14.08
N ALA A 279 -3.27 -13.06 14.86
CA ALA A 279 -3.29 -14.08 15.90
C ALA A 279 -4.21 -13.62 17.05
N ALA A 280 -4.61 -14.54 17.93
CA ALA A 280 -5.31 -14.16 19.15
C ALA A 280 -4.36 -13.37 20.08
N GLY A 281 -4.91 -12.44 20.87
CA GLY A 281 -4.14 -11.60 21.80
C GLY A 281 -3.61 -10.30 21.19
N GLU A 282 -3.86 -10.05 19.91
CA GLU A 282 -3.43 -8.85 19.21
C GLU A 282 -4.48 -7.74 19.28
N THR A 283 -3.99 -6.53 19.54
CA THR A 283 -4.71 -5.27 19.34
C THR A 283 -4.46 -4.76 17.93
N VAL A 284 -5.54 -4.57 17.16
CA VAL A 284 -5.48 -4.16 15.77
C VAL A 284 -6.01 -2.74 15.61
N ASN A 285 -5.10 -1.83 15.26
CA ASN A 285 -5.42 -0.48 14.84
C ASN A 285 -5.34 -0.40 13.32
N VAL A 286 -6.39 0.13 12.71
CA VAL A 286 -6.47 0.34 11.26
C VAL A 286 -6.58 1.83 11.03
N VAL A 287 -5.62 2.37 10.26
CA VAL A 287 -5.69 3.75 9.76
C VAL A 287 -5.59 3.69 8.25
N ILE A 288 -6.58 4.25 7.57
CA ILE A 288 -6.54 4.42 6.12
C ILE A 288 -6.07 5.85 5.84
N HIS A 289 -4.96 5.97 5.14
CA HIS A 289 -4.46 7.23 4.62
C HIS A 289 -4.87 7.38 3.15
N ARG A 290 -5.37 8.57 2.82
CA ARG A 290 -5.73 8.99 1.48
C ARG A 290 -4.95 10.26 1.15
N THR A 291 -4.04 10.18 0.20
CA THR A 291 -3.23 11.32 -0.26
C THR A 291 -3.64 11.70 -1.67
N ARG A 292 -3.84 13.00 -1.92
CA ARG A 292 -4.19 13.50 -3.24
C ARG A 292 -2.99 13.43 -4.19
N LEU A 293 -3.25 12.99 -5.40
CA LEU A 293 -2.28 12.94 -6.49
C LEU A 293 -2.54 14.11 -7.45
N ASN A 294 -1.47 14.81 -7.81
CA ASN A 294 -1.46 15.79 -8.88
C ASN A 294 -0.97 15.10 -10.16
N ARG A 295 -1.88 14.81 -11.10
CA ARG A 295 -1.61 14.05 -12.34
C ARG A 295 -0.86 12.73 -12.05
N GLY A 296 -1.34 11.99 -11.06
CA GLY A 296 -0.78 10.70 -10.66
C GLY A 296 0.55 10.76 -9.90
N VAL A 297 0.98 11.94 -9.44
CA VAL A 297 2.18 12.11 -8.60
C VAL A 297 1.76 12.65 -7.24
N ALA A 298 2.38 12.17 -6.16
CA ALA A 298 2.15 12.71 -4.83
C ALA A 298 2.39 14.23 -4.82
N GLY A 299 1.36 15.00 -4.45
CA GLY A 299 1.50 16.43 -4.22
C GLY A 299 1.98 16.72 -2.79
N ASP A 300 2.06 18.01 -2.47
CA ASP A 300 2.38 18.49 -1.10
C ASP A 300 1.14 18.49 -0.17
N ASP A 301 -0.02 18.06 -0.68
CA ASP A 301 -1.25 18.02 0.11
C ASP A 301 -1.13 16.99 1.24
N PRO A 302 -1.49 17.35 2.49
CA PRO A 302 -1.41 16.43 3.62
C PRO A 302 -2.36 15.25 3.43
N ALA A 303 -1.92 14.06 3.83
CA ALA A 303 -2.75 12.85 3.78
C ALA A 303 -3.95 12.99 4.73
N GLN A 304 -5.15 12.70 4.23
CA GLN A 304 -6.34 12.52 5.04
C GLN A 304 -6.24 11.16 5.73
N SER A 305 -6.46 11.11 7.03
CA SER A 305 -6.38 9.88 7.82
C SER A 305 -7.75 9.53 8.38
N PHE A 306 -8.16 8.29 8.19
CA PHE A 306 -9.43 7.75 8.66
C PHE A 306 -9.12 6.64 9.65
N GLU A 307 -9.29 6.97 10.92
CA GLU A 307 -9.11 6.04 12.03
C GLU A 307 -10.36 5.20 12.21
N VAL A 308 -10.14 3.90 12.41
CA VAL A 308 -11.18 2.91 12.62
C VAL A 308 -11.18 2.55 14.10
N PRO A 309 -12.35 2.22 14.69
CA PRO A 309 -12.39 1.61 16.01
C PRO A 309 -11.38 0.46 16.13
N GLN A 310 -10.64 0.45 17.23
CA GLN A 310 -9.69 -0.59 17.57
C GLN A 310 -10.40 -1.94 17.72
N PHE A 311 -9.82 -2.99 17.13
CA PHE A 311 -10.23 -4.36 17.37
C PHE A 311 -9.28 -5.03 18.35
N GLU A 312 -9.83 -5.86 19.22
CA GLU A 312 -9.07 -6.67 20.16
C GLU A 312 -9.40 -8.14 19.89
N THR A 313 -8.38 -8.92 19.57
CA THR A 313 -8.51 -10.37 19.47
C THR A 313 -8.21 -10.98 20.85
N LEU A 314 -9.16 -11.71 21.41
CA LEU A 314 -9.03 -12.27 22.75
C LEU A 314 -8.40 -13.65 22.69
N GLU A 315 -7.40 -13.89 23.54
CA GLU A 315 -6.85 -15.23 23.74
C GLU A 315 -7.82 -16.13 24.53
N PRO A 316 -7.91 -17.42 24.18
CA PRO A 316 -8.72 -18.35 24.96
C PRO A 316 -8.04 -18.65 26.30
N VAL A 317 -8.79 -18.50 27.39
CA VAL A 317 -8.44 -19.00 28.71
C VAL A 317 -8.62 -20.51 28.73
N LEU A 318 -7.51 -21.24 28.86
CA LEU A 318 -7.53 -22.70 28.93
C LEU A 318 -7.69 -23.21 30.36
N PHE A 319 -7.09 -22.49 31.31
CA PHE A 319 -7.06 -22.84 32.73
C PHE A 319 -7.50 -21.66 33.58
N ASP A 320 -8.24 -21.98 34.63
CA ASP A 320 -8.71 -21.00 35.59
C ASP A 320 -8.28 -21.42 37.00
N PHE A 321 -7.55 -20.53 37.65
CA PHE A 321 -7.03 -20.72 39.00
C PHE A 321 -7.94 -19.97 39.95
N ALA A 322 -8.48 -20.63 40.97
CA ALA A 322 -9.41 -20.01 41.90
C ALA A 322 -9.09 -20.37 43.35
N VAL A 323 -9.34 -19.44 44.26
CA VAL A 323 -9.13 -19.61 45.70
C VAL A 323 -10.41 -19.29 46.45
N GLY A 324 -10.70 -20.06 47.51
CA GLY A 324 -11.85 -19.77 48.35
C GLY A 324 -12.15 -20.84 49.39
N PRO A 325 -13.17 -20.60 50.22
CA PRO A 325 -13.60 -21.57 51.23
C PRO A 325 -14.20 -22.81 50.58
N ALA A 326 -13.84 -23.98 51.08
CA ALA A 326 -14.44 -25.26 50.76
C ALA A 326 -15.08 -25.85 52.01
N LEU A 327 -16.35 -26.23 51.89
CA LEU A 327 -17.10 -26.90 52.94
C LEU A 327 -17.20 -28.39 52.63
N GLY A 328 -16.63 -29.22 53.49
CA GLY A 328 -16.84 -30.66 53.46
C GLY A 328 -18.29 -31.01 53.78
N VAL A 329 -18.91 -31.83 52.93
CA VAL A 329 -20.26 -32.36 53.11
C VAL A 329 -20.15 -33.77 53.69
N GLY A 330 -20.52 -33.92 54.95
CA GLY A 330 -20.45 -35.18 55.67
C GLY A 330 -20.04 -34.99 57.12
N ARG A 331 -19.93 -36.10 57.86
CA ARG A 331 -19.38 -36.08 59.22
C ARG A 331 -17.87 -36.07 59.12
N HIS A 332 -17.23 -35.00 59.60
CA HIS A 332 -15.78 -34.92 59.71
C HIS A 332 -15.37 -35.33 61.13
N THR A 333 -14.37 -36.19 61.25
CA THR A 333 -13.78 -36.53 62.54
C THR A 333 -12.29 -36.39 62.36
N GLU A 334 -11.73 -35.28 62.83
CA GLU A 334 -10.30 -35.00 62.72
C GLU A 334 -9.51 -35.78 63.77
N SER A 335 -10.08 -35.93 64.97
CA SER A 335 -9.47 -36.71 66.03
C SER A 335 -10.50 -37.33 66.97
N TYR A 336 -10.02 -38.28 67.76
CA TYR A 336 -10.77 -38.88 68.86
C TYR A 336 -10.15 -38.49 70.19
N GLY A 337 -11.01 -38.05 71.11
CA GLY A 337 -10.61 -37.60 72.43
C GLY A 337 -11.23 -38.43 73.54
N LEU A 338 -10.87 -38.09 74.77
CA LEU A 338 -11.50 -38.60 75.97
C LEU A 338 -12.31 -37.49 76.63
N ALA A 339 -13.58 -37.75 76.95
CA ALA A 339 -14.38 -36.87 77.78
C ALA A 339 -14.73 -37.55 79.10
N TYR A 340 -14.59 -36.78 80.17
CA TYR A 340 -14.95 -37.20 81.51
C TYR A 340 -16.44 -36.95 81.76
N PHE A 341 -17.19 -38.00 82.11
CA PHE A 341 -18.62 -37.91 82.39
C PHE A 341 -18.91 -38.20 83.88
N PRO A 342 -19.04 -37.15 84.72
CA PRO A 342 -19.40 -37.31 86.12
C PRO A 342 -20.90 -37.58 86.24
N GLY A 343 -21.34 -38.84 86.13
CA GLY A 343 -22.78 -39.13 86.27
C GLY A 343 -23.21 -40.59 86.34
N GLU A 344 -22.48 -41.53 85.76
CA GLU A 344 -22.83 -42.96 85.82
C GLU A 344 -21.69 -43.75 86.46
N PRO A 345 -21.78 -44.11 87.75
CA PRO A 345 -20.89 -45.11 88.33
C PRO A 345 -21.27 -46.47 87.74
N ASP A 346 -20.42 -47.00 86.87
CA ASP A 346 -20.44 -48.44 86.59
C ASP A 346 -19.98 -49.16 87.86
N ALA A 347 -20.89 -49.92 88.48
CA ALA A 347 -20.67 -50.56 89.77
C ALA A 347 -19.51 -51.58 89.77
N GLN A 348 -18.98 -51.92 88.59
CA GLN A 348 -17.87 -52.86 88.44
C GLN A 348 -16.51 -52.21 88.16
N ASN A 349 -16.44 -50.91 87.79
CA ASN A 349 -15.16 -50.27 87.50
C ASN A 349 -15.19 -48.74 87.80
N PRO A 350 -14.78 -48.31 89.02
CA PRO A 350 -14.88 -46.90 89.44
C PRO A 350 -13.97 -45.92 88.67
N ASP A 351 -13.00 -46.44 87.91
CA ASP A 351 -12.03 -45.68 87.11
C ASP A 351 -12.48 -45.47 85.65
N ALA A 352 -13.61 -46.06 85.24
CA ALA A 352 -14.19 -46.00 83.88
C ALA A 352 -14.89 -44.67 83.52
N ARG A 353 -14.43 -43.53 84.04
CA ARG A 353 -15.15 -42.25 83.95
C ARG A 353 -14.91 -41.48 82.64
N SER A 354 -13.89 -41.89 81.89
CA SER A 354 -13.55 -41.30 80.60
C SER A 354 -14.11 -42.17 79.48
N ARG A 355 -14.87 -41.57 78.58
CA ARG A 355 -15.39 -42.25 77.38
C ARG A 355 -14.77 -41.66 76.13
N VAL A 356 -14.60 -42.51 75.11
CA VAL A 356 -14.11 -42.08 73.81
C VAL A 356 -15.19 -41.22 73.15
N ILE A 357 -14.85 -39.98 72.85
CA ILE A 357 -15.70 -39.05 72.11
C ILE A 357 -15.03 -38.68 70.79
N ARG A 358 -15.85 -38.25 69.84
CA ARG A 358 -15.34 -37.57 68.65
C ARG A 358 -15.01 -36.15 69.03
N ASP A 359 -13.83 -35.69 68.67
CA ASP A 359 -13.55 -34.25 68.67
C ASP A 359 -14.05 -33.69 67.32
N GLU A 360 -15.31 -33.26 67.29
CA GLU A 360 -15.90 -32.64 66.11
C GLU A 360 -15.49 -31.16 66.08
N GLN A 361 -14.38 -30.85 65.38
CA GLN A 361 -14.01 -29.46 65.10
C GLN A 361 -14.96 -28.85 64.05
N GLY A 362 -16.14 -28.42 64.49
CA GLY A 362 -17.02 -27.50 63.75
C GLY A 362 -17.33 -27.87 62.29
N LEU A 363 -17.79 -26.87 61.53
CA LEU A 363 -17.94 -26.98 60.08
C LEU A 363 -16.58 -27.34 59.48
N ASN A 364 -16.51 -28.36 58.62
CA ASN A 364 -15.31 -28.77 57.89
C ASN A 364 -14.97 -27.72 56.83
N LEU A 365 -14.55 -26.55 57.29
CA LEU A 365 -14.22 -25.38 56.52
C LEU A 365 -12.72 -25.40 56.25
N ASP A 366 -12.39 -25.54 54.98
CA ASP A 366 -11.02 -25.45 54.48
C ASP A 366 -10.92 -24.21 53.58
N MET A 367 -9.69 -23.77 53.31
CA MET A 367 -9.43 -22.90 52.16
C MET A 367 -8.76 -23.74 51.08
N MET A 368 -9.26 -23.69 49.84
CA MET A 368 -8.66 -24.43 48.74
C MET A 368 -8.14 -23.49 47.65
N VAL A 369 -7.03 -23.90 47.02
CA VAL A 369 -6.62 -23.38 45.71
C VAL A 369 -6.95 -24.45 44.69
N SER A 370 -7.63 -24.07 43.62
CA SER A 370 -8.08 -24.97 42.57
C SER A 370 -7.65 -24.50 41.20
N VAL A 371 -7.45 -25.46 40.31
CA VAL A 371 -7.25 -25.28 38.87
C VAL A 371 -8.39 -25.99 38.17
N SER A 372 -9.09 -25.28 37.29
CA SER A 372 -10.12 -25.85 36.43
C SER A 372 -9.77 -25.65 34.96
N ALA A 373 -10.21 -26.57 34.10
CA ALA A 373 -9.87 -26.55 32.68
C ALA A 373 -11.12 -26.39 31.80
N PHE A 374 -11.05 -25.49 30.82
CA PHE A 374 -12.10 -25.26 29.84
C PHE A 374 -12.03 -26.28 28.69
N VAL A 375 -12.39 -27.53 28.99
CA VAL A 375 -12.27 -28.66 28.04
C VAL A 375 -13.37 -28.66 26.97
N TRP A 376 -14.58 -28.25 27.35
CA TRP A 376 -15.76 -28.38 26.49
C TRP A 376 -15.95 -27.20 25.54
N LYS A 377 -15.55 -26.00 25.96
CA LYS A 377 -15.66 -24.77 25.20
C LYS A 377 -14.62 -23.77 25.68
N GLN A 378 -13.95 -23.11 24.74
CA GLN A 378 -12.98 -22.06 25.05
C GLN A 378 -13.68 -20.87 25.71
N ARG A 379 -13.02 -20.30 26.72
CA ARG A 379 -13.48 -19.10 27.42
C ARG A 379 -12.64 -17.92 26.99
N TYR A 380 -13.23 -16.74 26.89
CA TYR A 380 -12.53 -15.50 26.63
C TYR A 380 -12.81 -14.52 27.77
N LEU A 381 -11.85 -13.65 28.07
CA LEU A 381 -12.04 -12.57 29.03
C LEU A 381 -12.71 -11.38 28.34
N ASP A 382 -14.01 -11.52 28.11
CA ASP A 382 -14.86 -10.43 27.61
C ASP A 382 -15.52 -9.65 28.76
N ASP A 383 -16.16 -8.53 28.44
CA ASP A 383 -16.85 -7.68 29.44
C ASP A 383 -18.22 -8.23 29.88
N GLY A 384 -18.55 -9.45 29.48
CA GLY A 384 -19.82 -10.11 29.81
C GLY A 384 -19.85 -10.62 31.25
N ILE A 385 -20.73 -10.05 32.07
CA ILE A 385 -20.97 -10.50 33.46
C ILE A 385 -21.56 -11.92 33.49
N TYR A 386 -22.44 -12.23 32.53
CA TYR A 386 -23.11 -13.51 32.42
C TYR A 386 -23.07 -14.00 30.98
N ASP A 387 -22.68 -15.25 30.80
CA ASP A 387 -22.76 -15.98 29.54
C ASP A 387 -23.31 -17.38 29.85
N PRO A 388 -24.41 -17.84 29.23
CA PRO A 388 -24.99 -19.16 29.45
C PRO A 388 -23.97 -20.31 29.33
N TRP A 389 -22.93 -20.10 28.52
CA TRP A 389 -21.86 -21.08 28.33
C TRP A 389 -20.96 -21.24 29.56
N GLN A 390 -20.94 -20.28 30.50
CA GLN A 390 -20.21 -20.37 31.76
C GLN A 390 -20.80 -21.41 32.73
N LEU A 391 -22.04 -21.86 32.50
CA LEU A 391 -22.70 -22.91 33.27
C LEU A 391 -22.27 -24.33 32.88
N ILE A 392 -21.45 -24.48 31.83
CA ILE A 392 -20.90 -25.79 31.49
C ILE A 392 -19.91 -26.22 32.58
N PRO A 393 -20.11 -27.38 33.22
CA PRO A 393 -19.22 -27.85 34.28
C PRO A 393 -17.83 -28.18 33.74
N ARG A 394 -16.81 -27.67 34.41
CA ARG A 394 -15.39 -27.83 34.08
C ARG A 394 -14.72 -28.77 35.07
N PRO A 395 -13.88 -29.73 34.63
CA PRO A 395 -13.08 -30.51 35.55
C PRO A 395 -12.17 -29.60 36.36
N MET A 396 -12.08 -29.87 37.66
CA MET A 396 -11.21 -29.15 38.58
C MET A 396 -10.41 -30.11 39.47
N VAL A 397 -9.21 -29.65 39.82
CA VAL A 397 -8.36 -30.24 40.84
C VAL A 397 -8.00 -29.12 41.82
N GLY A 398 -8.12 -29.36 43.10
CA GLY A 398 -7.72 -28.41 44.13
C GLY A 398 -6.90 -29.04 45.23
N VAL A 399 -6.18 -28.21 45.96
CA VAL A 399 -5.40 -28.58 47.13
C VAL A 399 -5.81 -27.69 48.29
N SER A 400 -5.78 -28.27 49.49
CA SER A 400 -6.01 -27.49 50.71
C SER A 400 -4.87 -26.49 50.94
N LEU A 401 -5.20 -25.31 51.45
CA LEU A 401 -4.23 -24.33 51.93
C LEU A 401 -3.80 -24.61 53.37
N LEU A 402 -4.68 -25.23 54.16
CA LEU A 402 -4.39 -25.60 55.55
C LEU A 402 -3.58 -26.91 55.63
N HIS A 403 -3.86 -27.85 54.71
CA HIS A 403 -3.26 -29.20 54.67
C HIS A 403 -2.85 -29.61 53.24
N PRO A 404 -1.92 -28.90 52.60
CA PRO A 404 -1.63 -29.03 51.17
C PRO A 404 -1.14 -30.41 50.72
N THR A 405 -0.53 -31.18 51.62
CA THR A 405 -0.03 -32.53 51.33
C THR A 405 -1.01 -33.64 51.70
N GLU A 406 -2.08 -33.33 52.43
CA GLU A 406 -2.98 -34.33 53.02
C GLU A 406 -4.38 -34.30 52.42
N ARG A 407 -4.75 -33.20 51.71
CA ARG A 407 -6.10 -32.99 51.21
C ARG A 407 -6.07 -32.57 49.73
N LEU A 408 -6.68 -33.40 48.88
CA LEU A 408 -6.88 -33.20 47.45
C LEU A 408 -8.37 -33.09 47.14
N TYR A 409 -8.74 -32.13 46.30
CA TYR A 409 -10.11 -31.90 45.84
C TYR A 409 -10.19 -32.28 44.36
N LEU A 410 -11.17 -33.10 44.00
CA LEU A 410 -11.47 -33.47 42.62
C LEU A 410 -12.95 -33.24 42.36
N GLY A 411 -13.29 -32.51 41.29
CA GLY A 411 -14.69 -32.19 41.06
C GLY A 411 -14.96 -31.46 39.78
N LEU A 412 -16.11 -30.78 39.78
CA LEU A 412 -16.56 -29.91 38.70
C LEU A 412 -16.77 -28.50 39.24
N SER A 413 -16.46 -27.51 38.40
CA SER A 413 -16.65 -26.09 38.67
C SER A 413 -17.50 -25.45 37.58
N VAL A 414 -18.46 -24.62 37.96
CA VAL A 414 -19.26 -23.76 37.08
C VAL A 414 -19.06 -22.31 37.48
N ASP A 415 -19.14 -21.39 36.52
CA ASP A 415 -18.92 -19.95 36.74
C ASP A 415 -20.22 -19.18 36.48
N PRO A 416 -21.23 -19.25 37.38
CA PRO A 416 -22.53 -18.63 37.13
C PRO A 416 -22.49 -17.11 36.94
N ILE A 417 -21.43 -16.45 37.44
CA ILE A 417 -21.15 -15.03 37.26
C ILE A 417 -19.66 -14.94 37.03
N GLN A 418 -19.22 -14.22 35.99
CA GLN A 418 -17.80 -14.12 35.64
C GLN A 418 -16.92 -13.94 36.90
N PHE A 419 -15.96 -14.85 37.05
CA PHE A 419 -14.98 -14.90 38.15
C PHE A 419 -15.44 -15.47 39.49
N LEU A 420 -16.70 -15.91 39.61
CA LEU A 420 -17.22 -16.54 40.81
C LEU A 420 -17.56 -18.00 40.50
N ASN A 421 -16.65 -18.88 40.90
CA ASN A 421 -16.75 -20.30 40.67
C ASN A 421 -17.52 -20.98 41.80
N ILE A 422 -18.60 -21.70 41.46
CA ILE A 422 -19.22 -22.69 42.34
C ILE A 422 -18.71 -24.06 41.94
N SER A 423 -18.17 -24.77 42.92
CA SER A 423 -17.57 -26.08 42.70
C SER A 423 -18.12 -27.12 43.66
N GLY A 424 -18.11 -28.37 43.21
CA GLY A 424 -18.45 -29.51 44.05
C GLY A 424 -17.85 -30.79 43.51
N GLY A 425 -17.70 -31.76 44.41
CA GLY A 425 -17.11 -33.05 44.06
C GLY A 425 -16.69 -33.82 45.30
N VAL A 426 -15.52 -34.44 45.21
CA VAL A 426 -14.95 -35.29 46.25
C VAL A 426 -13.65 -34.67 46.78
N ARG A 427 -13.60 -34.49 48.10
CA ARG A 427 -12.38 -34.24 48.86
C ARG A 427 -11.82 -35.58 49.30
N ILE A 428 -10.57 -35.84 48.94
CA ILE A 428 -9.81 -37.00 49.37
C ILE A 428 -8.79 -36.51 50.39
N GLY A 429 -8.79 -37.08 51.58
CA GLY A 429 -7.74 -36.77 52.54
C GLY A 429 -7.56 -37.83 53.61
N THR A 430 -6.49 -37.68 54.37
CA THR A 430 -6.20 -38.54 55.51
C THR A 430 -7.07 -38.11 56.69
N GLU A 431 -7.79 -39.05 57.27
CA GLU A 431 -8.55 -38.85 58.51
C GLU A 431 -8.16 -39.92 59.52
N GLU A 432 -8.26 -39.58 60.80
CA GLU A 432 -8.17 -40.59 61.84
C GLU A 432 -9.42 -41.48 61.79
N ARG A 433 -9.21 -42.79 61.65
CA ARG A 433 -10.23 -43.80 61.90
C ARG A 433 -9.98 -44.42 63.26
N LEU A 434 -11.01 -44.42 64.10
CA LEU A 434 -11.01 -45.15 65.36
C LEU A 434 -10.93 -46.65 65.11
N ILE A 435 -9.87 -47.29 65.63
CA ILE A 435 -9.75 -48.75 65.66
C ILE A 435 -10.46 -49.29 66.91
N GLY A 436 -10.31 -48.61 68.05
CA GLY A 436 -11.03 -48.91 69.29
C GLY A 436 -10.44 -48.18 70.50
N PRO A 437 -11.18 -48.09 71.63
CA PRO A 437 -12.61 -48.39 71.83
C PRO A 437 -13.54 -47.58 70.93
N GLN A 438 -14.79 -47.99 70.68
CA GLN A 438 -15.72 -47.23 69.83
C GLN A 438 -16.19 -45.94 70.52
N VAL A 439 -16.75 -45.03 69.74
CA VAL A 439 -17.32 -43.79 70.28
C VAL A 439 -18.45 -44.11 71.25
N GLY A 440 -18.34 -43.62 72.48
CA GLY A 440 -19.26 -43.91 73.59
C GLY A 440 -18.82 -45.05 74.50
N ASP A 441 -17.83 -45.85 74.09
CA ASP A 441 -17.23 -46.88 74.93
C ASP A 441 -16.32 -46.25 76.01
N VAL A 442 -16.11 -47.02 77.08
CA VAL A 442 -15.15 -46.69 78.14
C VAL A 442 -13.73 -46.71 77.57
N ALA A 443 -12.92 -45.71 77.94
CA ALA A 443 -11.51 -45.66 77.56
C ALA A 443 -10.74 -46.89 78.06
N LEU A 444 -9.74 -47.34 77.29
CA LEU A 444 -8.82 -48.37 77.78
C LEU A 444 -7.99 -47.79 78.93
N LEU A 445 -7.61 -48.62 79.90
CA LEU A 445 -6.71 -48.23 80.98
C LEU A 445 -5.28 -48.69 80.64
N ASN A 446 -4.29 -47.83 80.87
CA ASN A 446 -2.89 -48.21 80.80
C ASN A 446 -2.49 -49.09 82.00
N SER A 447 -1.23 -49.53 82.06
CA SER A 447 -0.71 -50.35 83.16
C SER A 447 -0.72 -49.66 84.54
N GLU A 448 -0.92 -48.35 84.56
CA GLU A 448 -0.97 -47.51 85.76
C GLU A 448 -2.42 -47.18 86.19
N GLY A 449 -3.42 -47.68 85.44
CA GLY A 449 -4.84 -47.44 85.70
C GLY A 449 -5.37 -46.12 85.16
N GLU A 450 -4.58 -45.39 84.36
CA GLU A 450 -5.01 -44.13 83.73
C GLU A 450 -5.67 -44.36 82.37
N ALA A 451 -6.63 -43.50 82.02
CA ALA A 451 -7.33 -43.58 80.74
C ALA A 451 -6.35 -43.32 79.57
N GLN A 452 -6.23 -44.30 78.69
CA GLN A 452 -5.39 -44.26 77.50
C GLN A 452 -6.15 -43.60 76.35
N ALA A 453 -5.44 -42.77 75.58
CA ALA A 453 -5.98 -42.18 74.35
C ALA A 453 -6.51 -43.28 73.41
N PRO A 454 -7.61 -43.03 72.68
CA PRO A 454 -8.17 -43.99 71.74
C PRO A 454 -7.13 -44.40 70.68
N VAL A 455 -7.18 -45.67 70.28
CA VAL A 455 -6.29 -46.18 69.22
C VAL A 455 -6.89 -45.75 67.88
N THR A 456 -6.18 -44.87 67.19
CA THR A 456 -6.54 -44.36 65.88
C THR A 456 -5.59 -44.90 64.80
N ARG A 457 -6.04 -44.87 63.55
CA ARG A 457 -5.19 -45.10 62.38
C ARG A 457 -5.61 -44.16 61.27
N ASP A 458 -4.62 -43.62 60.59
CA ASP A 458 -4.79 -42.84 59.38
C ASP A 458 -5.42 -43.68 58.27
N GLU A 459 -6.57 -43.22 57.77
CA GLU A 459 -7.28 -43.80 56.64
C GLU A 459 -7.55 -42.70 55.60
N THR A 460 -7.29 -43.00 54.33
CA THR A 460 -7.68 -42.10 53.24
C THR A 460 -9.19 -42.22 53.01
N ARG A 461 -9.89 -41.10 53.14
CA ARG A 461 -11.34 -41.03 52.94
C ARG A 461 -11.72 -40.03 51.87
N ALA A 462 -12.81 -40.35 51.19
CA ALA A 462 -13.46 -39.52 50.19
C ALA A 462 -14.76 -38.96 50.78
N MET A 463 -14.87 -37.63 50.85
CA MET A 463 -16.07 -36.92 51.30
C MET A 463 -16.58 -35.98 50.22
N GLY A 464 -17.87 -35.68 50.22
CA GLY A 464 -18.39 -34.62 49.36
C GLY A 464 -17.81 -33.27 49.75
N PHE A 465 -17.73 -32.32 48.82
CA PHE A 465 -17.48 -30.92 49.16
C PHE A 465 -18.29 -29.99 48.26
N VAL A 466 -18.51 -28.77 48.75
CA VAL A 466 -18.99 -27.64 47.97
C VAL A 466 -18.09 -26.45 48.28
N SER A 467 -17.72 -25.67 47.26
CA SER A 467 -16.88 -24.50 47.45
C SER A 467 -17.32 -23.34 46.56
N ILE A 468 -17.15 -22.13 47.08
CA ILE A 468 -17.30 -20.88 46.35
C ILE A 468 -15.91 -20.26 46.28
N THR A 469 -15.37 -20.13 45.07
CA THR A 469 -14.01 -19.62 44.84
C THR A 469 -14.03 -18.41 43.92
N VAL A 470 -13.09 -17.51 44.13
CA VAL A 470 -12.87 -16.35 43.26
C VAL A 470 -11.72 -16.69 42.32
N SER A 471 -11.93 -16.48 41.02
CA SER A 471 -10.94 -16.77 39.99
C SER A 471 -9.87 -15.68 39.93
N ASN A 472 -8.61 -16.06 39.81
CA ASN A 472 -7.46 -15.18 39.63
C ASN A 472 -7.50 -14.39 38.30
N ASN A 473 -8.31 -14.82 37.33
CA ASN A 473 -8.52 -14.03 36.12
C ASN A 473 -9.17 -12.66 36.43
N LEU A 474 -9.91 -12.55 37.54
CA LEU A 474 -10.43 -11.26 38.05
C LEU A 474 -9.29 -10.34 38.45
N ILE A 475 -8.32 -10.90 39.20
CA ILE A 475 -7.16 -10.17 39.70
C ILE A 475 -6.30 -9.70 38.54
N TYR A 476 -6.07 -10.58 37.55
CA TYR A 476 -5.34 -10.23 36.33
C TYR A 476 -6.01 -9.09 35.57
N ARG A 477 -7.33 -9.15 35.37
CA ARG A 477 -8.10 -8.09 34.72
C ARG A 477 -8.10 -6.78 35.51
N TRP A 478 -8.12 -6.86 36.84
CA TRP A 478 -8.05 -5.69 37.71
C TRP A 478 -6.70 -4.99 37.60
N PHE A 479 -5.60 -5.74 37.48
CA PHE A 479 -4.29 -5.16 37.18
C PHE A 479 -4.22 -4.55 35.77
N GLN A 480 -4.81 -5.18 34.76
CA GLN A 480 -4.83 -4.63 33.39
C GLN A 480 -5.67 -3.35 33.24
N GLN A 481 -6.66 -3.11 34.11
CA GLN A 481 -7.48 -1.89 34.08
C GLN A 481 -6.92 -0.74 34.91
N ALA A 482 -5.87 -0.99 35.70
CA ALA A 482 -5.24 0.01 36.57
C ALA A 482 -4.11 0.81 35.89
N ASP A 483 -3.65 0.35 34.73
CA ASP A 483 -2.74 1.04 33.81
C ASP A 483 -3.54 1.69 32.65
#